data_AF-A0A081GIV9-F1
#
_entry.id   AF-A0A081GIV9-F1
#
_cell.length_a   1.000
_cell.length_b   1.000
_cell.length_c   1.000
_cell.angle_alpha   90.00
_cell.angle_beta   90.00
_cell.angle_gamma   90.00
#
_symmetry.space_group_name_H-M   'P 1'
#
loop_
_entity.id
_entity.type
_entity.pdbx_description
1 polymer ?
#
loop_
_entity_poly.entity_id
_entity_poly.type
_entity_poly.pdbx_seq_one_letter_code
_entity_poly.pdbx_strand_id
1 'polypeptide(L)'
;MALGAVAVTGVWLALPTLPAARGQAAWERCSFNGRAEDCVLAGGSTSFTITYRRDGKRIEMEKVGEPYSCGPADREECGRMLITEPATGRTTLATYRQTAGELFVRSARGNSYRLPRP
;
A
#
# COMPACT_ATOMS: atom_id res chain seq x y z
N MET A 1 38.52 -0.38 58.65
CA MET A 1 39.22 -0.15 57.37
C MET A 1 38.20 -0.38 56.26
N ALA A 2 38.09 0.60 55.37
CA ALA A 2 37.07 0.78 54.34
C ALA A 2 37.24 -0.18 53.16
N LEU A 3 36.13 -0.69 52.57
CA LEU A 3 35.60 -0.42 51.22
C LEU A 3 36.71 -0.38 50.13
N GLY A 4 36.71 -1.19 49.07
CA GLY A 4 35.60 -1.64 48.24
C GLY A 4 35.75 -1.05 46.82
N ALA A 5 35.38 -1.86 45.81
CA ALA A 5 35.19 -1.53 44.39
C ALA A 5 36.42 -1.55 43.45
N VAL A 6 36.53 -2.65 42.69
CA VAL A 6 37.23 -2.70 41.40
C VAL A 6 36.26 -2.21 40.33
N ALA A 7 36.63 -1.15 39.61
CA ALA A 7 35.85 -0.60 38.50
C ALA A 7 36.03 -1.47 37.25
N VAL A 8 34.95 -2.10 36.79
CA VAL A 8 34.89 -2.71 35.45
C VAL A 8 34.43 -1.62 34.49
N THR A 9 35.35 -1.13 33.66
CA THR A 9 35.03 -0.24 32.54
C THR A 9 34.26 -1.03 31.49
N GLY A 10 32.93 -0.91 31.51
CA GLY A 10 32.06 -1.39 30.45
C GLY A 10 32.31 -0.58 29.18
N VAL A 11 32.94 -1.21 28.19
CA VAL A 11 32.96 -0.74 26.80
C VAL A 11 31.50 -0.76 26.32
N TRP A 12 30.90 0.41 26.18
CA TRP A 12 29.64 0.58 25.47
C TRP A 12 29.91 0.35 23.99
N LEU A 13 29.79 -0.89 23.54
CA LEU A 13 29.63 -1.21 22.13
C LEU A 13 28.35 -0.52 21.66
N ALA A 14 28.52 0.60 20.94
CA ALA A 14 27.44 1.23 20.19
C ALA A 14 26.87 0.17 19.24
N LEU A 15 25.71 -0.37 19.60
CA LEU A 15 24.90 -1.18 18.69
C LEU A 15 24.64 -0.32 17.45
N PRO A 16 24.99 -0.77 16.24
CA PRO A 16 24.58 -0.08 15.04
C PRO A 16 23.05 -0.03 15.06
N THR A 17 22.48 1.17 15.01
CA THR A 17 21.06 1.39 14.80
C THR A 17 20.71 0.75 13.46
N LEU A 18 20.12 -0.45 13.53
CA LEU A 18 19.53 -1.10 12.36
C LEU A 18 18.59 -0.08 11.72
N PRO A 19 18.73 0.25 10.43
CA PRO A 19 17.83 1.16 9.77
C PRO A 19 16.42 0.62 9.97
N ALA A 20 15.52 1.47 10.46
CA ALA A 20 14.13 1.16 10.68
C ALA A 20 13.63 0.29 9.51
N ALA A 21 13.29 -0.96 9.82
CA ALA A 21 12.71 -1.87 8.85
C ALA A 21 11.52 -1.13 8.24
N ARG A 22 11.66 -0.73 6.96
CA ARG A 22 10.53 -0.29 6.15
C ARG A 22 9.47 -1.36 6.35
N GLY A 23 8.31 -0.96 6.88
CA GLY A 23 7.28 -1.86 7.37
C GLY A 23 7.11 -3.04 6.42
N GLN A 24 7.21 -4.26 6.95
CA GLN A 24 6.89 -5.45 6.18
C GLN A 24 5.52 -5.21 5.56
N ALA A 25 5.48 -5.20 4.23
CA ALA A 25 4.24 -5.03 3.50
C ALA A 25 3.32 -6.19 3.92
N ALA A 26 2.30 -5.86 4.72
CA ALA A 26 1.47 -6.85 5.37
C ALA A 26 0.45 -7.39 4.37
N TRP A 27 0.07 -8.66 4.53
CA TRP A 27 -1.04 -9.22 3.78
C TRP A 27 -2.34 -8.62 4.31
N GLU A 28 -3.08 -7.96 3.43
CA GLU A 28 -4.36 -7.33 3.71
C GLU A 28 -5.48 -7.99 2.89
N ARG A 29 -6.72 -7.75 3.31
CA ARG A 29 -7.89 -8.27 2.61
C ARG A 29 -8.29 -7.32 1.48
N CYS A 30 -8.27 -7.84 0.26
CA CYS A 30 -8.61 -7.14 -0.96
C CYS A 30 -9.79 -7.84 -1.65
N SER A 31 -10.41 -7.22 -2.64
CA SER A 31 -11.44 -7.85 -3.44
C SER A 31 -11.33 -7.46 -4.91
N PHE A 32 -11.36 -8.46 -5.79
CA PHE A 32 -11.43 -8.30 -7.23
C PHE A 32 -12.75 -8.90 -7.75
N ASN A 33 -13.57 -8.10 -8.41
CA ASN A 33 -14.90 -8.52 -8.92
C ASN A 33 -15.77 -9.20 -7.85
N GLY A 34 -15.75 -8.66 -6.63
CA GLY A 34 -16.49 -9.18 -5.47
C GLY A 34 -15.89 -10.43 -4.84
N ARG A 35 -14.78 -10.96 -5.37
CA ARG A 35 -14.08 -12.11 -4.78
C ARG A 35 -12.99 -11.59 -3.85
N ALA A 36 -13.13 -11.92 -2.58
CA ALA A 36 -12.16 -11.53 -1.57
C ALA A 36 -10.90 -12.40 -1.66
N GLU A 37 -9.73 -11.77 -1.49
CA GLU A 37 -8.42 -12.39 -1.60
C GLU A 37 -7.39 -11.63 -0.76
N ASP A 38 -6.37 -12.33 -0.27
CA ASP A 38 -5.24 -11.68 0.41
C ASP A 38 -4.34 -11.02 -0.63
N CYS A 39 -4.01 -9.74 -0.43
CA CYS A 39 -3.08 -9.03 -1.29
C CYS A 39 -2.13 -8.12 -0.48
N VAL A 40 -1.02 -7.74 -1.08
CA VAL A 40 -0.09 -6.74 -0.54
C VAL A 40 -0.11 -5.52 -1.45
N LEU A 41 -0.19 -4.33 -0.86
CA LEU A 41 0.00 -3.07 -1.55
C LEU A 41 1.41 -2.54 -1.25
N ALA A 42 2.10 -2.07 -2.29
CA ALA A 42 3.43 -1.49 -2.17
C ALA A 42 3.55 -0.25 -3.06
N GLY A 43 3.98 0.87 -2.50
CA GLY A 43 4.11 2.15 -3.22
C GLY A 43 3.65 3.32 -2.36
N GLY A 44 3.14 4.36 -3.01
CA GLY A 44 2.55 5.52 -2.35
C GLY A 44 1.12 5.78 -2.81
N SER A 45 0.53 6.86 -2.31
CA SER A 45 -0.88 7.21 -2.53
C SER A 45 -1.25 7.54 -3.99
N THR A 46 -0.28 7.94 -4.81
CA THR A 46 -0.48 8.26 -6.24
C THR A 46 -0.19 7.06 -7.15
N SER A 47 0.85 6.28 -6.84
CA SER A 47 1.27 5.12 -7.64
C SER A 47 1.67 3.98 -6.72
N PHE A 48 1.05 2.82 -6.92
CA PHE A 48 1.25 1.64 -6.11
C PHE A 48 1.03 0.36 -6.91
N THR A 49 1.56 -0.74 -6.39
CA THR A 49 1.41 -2.09 -6.95
C THR A 49 0.61 -2.94 -5.98
N ILE A 50 -0.31 -3.74 -6.52
CA ILE A 50 -1.00 -4.81 -5.81
C ILE A 50 -0.33 -6.13 -6.19
N THR A 51 -0.02 -6.95 -5.21
CA THR A 51 0.43 -8.35 -5.42
C THR A 51 -0.55 -9.30 -4.74
N TYR A 52 -1.21 -10.16 -5.51
CA TYR A 52 -2.17 -11.14 -4.99
C TYR A 52 -1.46 -12.38 -4.45
N ARG A 53 -1.94 -12.91 -3.32
CA ARG A 53 -1.29 -14.03 -2.63
C ARG A 53 -1.40 -15.35 -3.40
N ARG A 54 -2.54 -15.60 -4.06
CA ARG A 54 -2.85 -16.92 -4.62
C ARG A 54 -1.96 -17.28 -5.79
N ASP A 55 -1.71 -16.34 -6.69
CA ASP A 55 -1.03 -16.56 -7.97
C ASP A 55 0.19 -15.65 -8.17
N GLY A 56 0.47 -14.75 -7.23
CA GLY A 56 1.54 -13.77 -7.36
C GLY A 56 1.26 -12.70 -8.41
N LYS A 57 0.01 -12.60 -8.92
CA LYS A 57 -0.35 -11.63 -9.95
C LYS A 57 -0.09 -10.22 -9.45
N ARG A 58 0.63 -9.44 -10.27
CA ARG A 58 0.93 -8.03 -10.01
C ARG A 58 0.06 -7.13 -10.87
N ILE A 59 -0.50 -6.10 -10.26
CA ILE A 59 -1.25 -5.03 -10.92
C ILE A 59 -0.62 -3.72 -10.47
N GLU A 60 -0.24 -2.88 -11.42
CA GLU A 60 0.20 -1.51 -11.15
C GLU A 60 -0.99 -0.57 -11.28
N MET A 61 -1.10 0.37 -10.35
CA MET A 61 -2.16 1.37 -10.31
C MET A 61 -1.55 2.76 -10.14
N GLU A 62 -1.99 3.70 -10.98
CA GLU A 62 -1.51 5.08 -10.97
C GLU A 62 -2.69 6.04 -11.11
N LYS A 63 -2.87 6.94 -10.13
CA LYS A 63 -3.82 8.05 -10.22
C LYS A 63 -3.36 9.03 -11.29
N VAL A 64 -4.27 9.44 -12.16
CA VAL A 64 -3.97 10.36 -13.27
C VAL A 64 -5.00 11.47 -13.37
N GLY A 65 -4.54 12.65 -13.80
CA GLY A 65 -5.35 13.86 -13.84
C GLY A 65 -5.64 14.44 -12.47
N GLU A 66 -6.38 15.55 -12.45
CA GLU A 66 -6.75 16.23 -11.22
C GLU A 66 -7.84 15.44 -10.46
N PRO A 67 -7.65 15.15 -9.16
CA PRO A 67 -8.71 14.58 -8.32
C PRO A 67 -9.83 15.60 -8.08
N TYR A 68 -11.00 15.11 -7.70
CA TYR A 68 -12.14 15.93 -7.30
C TYR A 68 -12.86 15.33 -6.09
N SER A 69 -13.44 16.17 -5.25
CA SER A 69 -14.29 15.73 -4.14
C SER A 69 -15.61 15.15 -4.66
N CYS A 70 -16.00 13.97 -4.18
CA CYS A 70 -17.20 13.29 -4.68
C CYS A 70 -18.15 12.75 -3.58
N GLY A 71 -17.83 13.00 -2.31
CA GLY A 71 -18.60 12.51 -1.16
C GLY A 71 -19.06 13.62 -0.22
N PRO A 72 -19.92 13.29 0.77
CA PRO A 72 -20.40 14.26 1.73
C PRO A 72 -19.24 14.84 2.55
N ALA A 73 -19.23 16.18 2.68
CA ALA A 73 -18.25 16.94 3.45
C ALA A 73 -16.78 16.79 2.97
N ASP A 74 -16.54 16.60 1.66
CA ASP A 74 -15.20 16.55 1.06
C ASP A 74 -14.27 15.46 1.64
N ARG A 75 -14.86 14.42 2.25
CA ARG A 75 -14.10 13.31 2.85
C ARG A 75 -13.77 12.19 1.87
N GLU A 76 -14.28 12.29 0.65
CA GLU A 76 -14.04 11.29 -0.41
C GLU A 76 -13.39 11.96 -1.61
N GLU A 77 -12.28 11.36 -2.04
CA GLU A 77 -11.54 11.77 -3.23
C GLU A 77 -11.91 10.83 -4.37
N CYS A 78 -12.33 11.38 -5.50
CA CYS A 78 -12.53 10.65 -6.73
C CYS A 78 -11.57 11.14 -7.82
N GLY A 79 -11.39 10.30 -8.83
CA GLY A 79 -10.58 10.68 -9.98
C GLY A 79 -10.45 9.56 -10.99
N ARG A 80 -9.42 9.70 -11.82
CA ARG A 80 -9.08 8.71 -12.85
C ARG A 80 -7.81 7.97 -12.44
N MET A 81 -7.69 6.75 -12.92
CA MET A 81 -6.57 5.87 -12.62
C MET A 81 -6.23 5.03 -13.85
N LEU A 82 -4.97 4.70 -14.01
CA LEU A 82 -4.49 3.68 -14.93
C LEU A 82 -4.26 2.39 -14.16
N ILE A 83 -4.71 1.28 -14.73
CA ILE A 83 -4.47 -0.07 -14.23
C ILE A 83 -3.60 -0.79 -15.26
N THR A 84 -2.38 -1.11 -14.90
CA THR A 84 -1.43 -1.81 -15.78
C THR A 84 -1.20 -3.23 -15.28
N GLU A 85 -1.34 -4.21 -16.19
CA GLU A 85 -0.96 -5.60 -15.98
C GLU A 85 0.45 -5.82 -16.56
N PRO A 86 1.53 -5.83 -15.74
CA PRO A 86 2.89 -5.83 -16.25
C PRO A 86 3.21 -7.07 -17.11
N ALA A 87 2.66 -8.22 -16.72
CA ALA A 87 2.85 -9.48 -17.44
C ALA A 87 2.36 -9.43 -18.90
N THR A 88 1.39 -8.56 -19.21
CA THR A 88 0.85 -8.41 -20.57
C THR A 88 1.11 -7.03 -21.17
N GLY A 89 1.77 -6.11 -20.44
CA GLY A 89 1.92 -4.70 -20.81
C GLY A 89 0.61 -3.95 -21.03
N ARG A 90 -0.53 -4.49 -20.54
CA ARG A 90 -1.85 -3.94 -20.85
C ARG A 90 -2.22 -2.88 -19.83
N THR A 91 -2.50 -1.67 -20.30
CA THR A 91 -3.03 -0.58 -19.48
C THR A 91 -4.50 -0.34 -19.78
N THR A 92 -5.31 -0.18 -18.73
CA THR A 92 -6.75 0.09 -18.80
C THR A 92 -7.07 1.33 -17.97
N LEU A 93 -7.87 2.24 -18.52
CA LEU A 93 -8.39 3.38 -17.78
C LEU A 93 -9.43 2.92 -16.74
N ALA A 94 -9.44 3.57 -15.60
CA ALA A 94 -10.39 3.35 -14.52
C ALA A 94 -10.79 4.67 -13.86
N THR A 95 -11.87 4.61 -13.10
CA THR A 95 -12.25 5.63 -12.12
C THR A 95 -12.06 5.07 -10.73
N TYR A 96 -11.67 5.92 -9.79
CA TYR A 96 -11.56 5.54 -8.39
C TYR A 96 -12.42 6.44 -7.49
N ARG A 97 -12.75 5.89 -6.32
CA ARG A 97 -13.28 6.59 -5.16
C ARG A 97 -12.48 6.13 -3.94
N GLN A 98 -11.87 7.07 -3.24
CA GLN A 98 -11.07 6.84 -2.06
C GLN A 98 -11.74 7.46 -0.84
N THR A 99 -11.85 6.68 0.22
CA THR A 99 -12.33 7.09 1.54
C THR A 99 -11.16 7.14 2.52
N ALA A 100 -11.43 7.37 3.81
CA ALA A 100 -10.40 7.37 4.84
C ALA A 100 -9.62 6.04 4.93
N GLY A 101 -10.27 4.90 4.68
CA GLY A 101 -9.68 3.56 4.86
C GLY A 101 -9.69 2.65 3.63
N GLU A 102 -10.43 3.00 2.58
CA GLU A 102 -10.60 2.12 1.42
C GLU A 102 -10.48 2.86 0.09
N LEU A 103 -9.95 2.16 -0.90
CA LEU A 103 -9.92 2.56 -2.30
C LEU A 103 -10.82 1.62 -3.12
N PHE A 104 -11.79 2.21 -3.81
CA PHE A 104 -12.67 1.53 -4.74
C PHE A 104 -12.28 1.93 -6.16
N VAL A 105 -12.11 0.96 -7.05
CA VAL A 105 -11.72 1.21 -8.45
C VAL A 105 -12.66 0.47 -9.39
N ARG A 106 -13.13 1.14 -10.44
CA ARG A 106 -13.91 0.54 -11.53
C ARG A 106 -13.19 0.78 -12.85
N SER A 107 -12.77 -0.30 -13.52
CA SER A 107 -12.10 -0.21 -14.82
C SER A 107 -13.10 -0.04 -15.96
N ALA A 108 -12.67 0.58 -17.05
CA ALA A 108 -13.43 0.70 -18.29
C ALA A 108 -13.78 -0.66 -18.92
N ARG A 109 -13.13 -1.74 -18.48
CA ARG A 109 -13.40 -3.12 -18.90
C ARG A 109 -14.42 -3.83 -18.01
N GLY A 110 -15.04 -3.11 -17.07
CA GLY A 110 -16.05 -3.63 -16.17
C GLY A 110 -15.52 -4.29 -14.90
N ASN A 111 -14.19 -4.36 -14.71
CA ASN A 111 -13.61 -4.91 -13.49
C ASN A 111 -13.79 -3.95 -12.31
N SER A 112 -13.86 -4.50 -11.10
CA SER A 112 -13.95 -3.77 -9.85
C SER A 112 -12.90 -4.24 -8.86
N TYR A 113 -12.32 -3.28 -8.14
CA TYR A 113 -11.34 -3.51 -7.07
C TYR A 113 -11.83 -2.80 -5.82
N ARG A 114 -11.68 -3.47 -4.67
CA ARG A 114 -11.82 -2.89 -3.34
C ARG A 114 -10.56 -3.22 -2.57
N LEU A 115 -9.85 -2.19 -2.15
CA LEU A 115 -8.51 -2.28 -1.61
C LEU A 115 -8.45 -1.47 -0.30
N PRO A 116 -7.56 -1.85 0.64
CA PRO A 116 -7.14 -0.93 1.69
C PRO A 116 -6.54 0.32 1.05
N ARG A 117 -6.60 1.45 1.76
CA ARG A 117 -6.00 2.69 1.28
C ARG A 117 -4.46 2.56 1.21
N PRO A 118 -3.84 2.77 0.03
CA PRO A 118 -2.38 2.73 -0.14
C PRO A 118 -1.67 3.95 0.47
#